data_AF-A0A945A9T0-F1
#
_entry.id   AF-A0A945A9T0-F1
#
_cell.length_a   1.000
_cell.length_b   1.000
_cell.length_c   1.000
_cell.angle_alpha   90.00
_cell.angle_beta   90.00
_cell.angle_gamma   90.00
#
_symmetry.space_group_name_H-M   'P 1'
#
loop_
_entity.id
_entity.type
_entity.pdbx_description
1 polymer ?
#
loop_
_entity_poly.entity_id
_entity_poly.type
_entity_poly.pdbx_seq_one_letter_code
_entity_poly.pdbx_strand_id
1 'polypeptide(L)' 'AIERGPILFCAEAVDNGDGVRERTLNSSVDLVGDYQAGLLNGVAVLSGDGWTLVPYYAWCHRGVNEMAVWLNNGEG' A
#
# COMPACT_ATOMS: atom_id res chain seq x y z
N ALA A 1 -3.79 -7.40 6.44
CA ALA A 1 -3.85 -6.99 5.02
C ALA A 1 -4.92 -5.92 4.86
N ILE A 2 -4.83 -5.08 3.82
CA ILE A 2 -5.76 -3.97 3.55
C ILE A 2 -6.51 -4.25 2.25
N GLU A 3 -7.83 -4.07 2.26
CA GLU A 3 -8.69 -4.27 1.09
C GLU A 3 -9.75 -3.17 0.95
N ARG A 4 -10.22 -2.96 -0.28
CA ARG A 4 -11.39 -2.10 -0.56
C ARG A 4 -12.22 -2.73 -1.67
N GLY A 5 -13.40 -3.23 -1.32
CA GLY A 5 -14.22 -4.01 -2.25
C GLY A 5 -13.48 -5.29 -2.66
N PRO A 6 -13.41 -5.63 -3.96
CA PRO A 6 -12.76 -6.88 -4.40
C PRO A 6 -11.23 -6.77 -4.50
N ILE A 7 -10.65 -5.62 -4.16
CA ILE A 7 -9.23 -5.33 -4.43
C ILE A 7 -8.42 -5.38 -3.14
N LEU A 8 -7.40 -6.23 -3.16
CA LEU A 8 -6.34 -6.27 -2.16
C LEU A 8 -5.29 -5.20 -2.49
N PHE A 9 -4.79 -4.52 -1.46
CA PHE A 9 -3.76 -3.50 -1.58
C PHE A 9 -2.40 -4.01 -1.07
N CYS A 10 -1.33 -3.41 -1.57
CA CYS A 10 0.03 -3.63 -1.10
C CYS A 10 0.77 -2.29 -0.93
N ALA A 11 1.78 -2.29 -0.05
CA ALA A 11 2.77 -1.23 0.02
C ALA A 11 3.97 -1.59 -0.86
N GLU A 12 4.38 -0.68 -1.73
CA GLU A 12 5.62 -0.78 -2.53
C GLU A 12 6.68 0.17 -1.98
N ALA A 13 7.97 -0.19 -2.05
CA ALA A 13 9.05 0.67 -1.59
C ALA A 13 9.16 1.97 -2.38
N VAL A 14 8.78 1.95 -3.67
CA VAL A 14 8.78 3.16 -4.50
C VAL A 14 7.87 4.26 -3.95
N ASP A 15 6.83 3.90 -3.20
CA ASP A 15 5.89 4.86 -2.58
C ASP A 15 6.13 5.08 -1.08
N ASN A 16 6.86 4.17 -0.42
CA ASN A 16 6.97 4.11 1.05
C ASN A 16 8.41 4.14 1.59
N GLY A 17 9.41 4.17 0.71
CA GLY A 17 10.82 3.94 1.05
C GLY A 17 11.14 2.46 1.29
N ASP A 18 12.42 2.14 1.47
CA ASP A 18 12.88 0.79 1.82
C ASP A 18 12.39 0.38 3.22
N GLY A 19 12.36 -0.92 3.50
CA GLY A 19 12.00 -1.48 4.79
C GLY A 19 10.47 -1.60 4.99
N VAL A 20 9.75 -1.81 3.89
CA VAL A 20 8.28 -1.85 3.88
C VAL A 20 7.75 -3.01 4.74
N ARG A 21 8.48 -4.13 4.80
CA ARG A 21 8.11 -5.33 5.55
C ARG A 21 8.34 -5.19 7.06
N GLU A 22 9.24 -4.32 7.47
CA GLU A 22 9.65 -4.09 8.86
C GLU A 22 8.84 -2.98 9.53
N ARG A 23 8.19 -2.12 8.73
CA ARG A 23 7.33 -1.04 9.25
C ARG A 23 6.02 -1.57 9.81
N THR A 24 5.54 -0.90 10.85
CA THR A 24 4.25 -1.18 11.49
C THR A 24 3.17 -0.24 10.95
N LEU A 25 2.01 -0.79 10.63
CA LEU A 25 0.78 -0.04 10.38
C LEU A 25 -0.13 -0.16 11.59
N ASN A 26 -0.42 0.96 12.27
CA ASN A 26 -1.36 0.96 13.39
C ASN A 26 -2.75 0.50 12.92
N SER A 27 -3.37 -0.46 13.63
CA SER A 27 -4.70 -1.00 13.29
C SER A 27 -5.84 0.04 13.38
N SER A 28 -5.63 1.13 14.10
CA SER A 28 -6.57 2.25 14.26
C SER A 28 -6.34 3.39 13.28
N VAL A 29 -5.47 3.21 12.28
CA VAL A 29 -5.22 4.24 11.27
C VAL A 29 -6.42 4.43 10.35
N ASP A 30 -6.77 5.70 10.12
CA ASP A 30 -7.69 6.07 9.06
C ASP A 30 -6.96 6.11 7.72
N LEU A 31 -7.24 5.14 6.84
CA LEU A 31 -6.80 5.16 5.45
C LEU A 31 -7.86 5.83 4.59
N VAL A 32 -7.48 6.90 3.91
CA VAL A 32 -8.32 7.61 2.96
C VAL A 32 -8.05 7.12 1.56
N GLY A 33 -9.11 6.80 0.81
CA GLY A 33 -9.02 6.35 -0.57
C GLY A 33 -9.30 7.46 -1.57
N ASP A 34 -8.44 7.57 -2.58
CA ASP A 34 -8.61 8.48 -3.73
C ASP A 34 -8.30 7.77 -5.05
N TYR A 35 -8.86 8.25 -6.16
CA TYR A 35 -8.58 7.70 -7.50
C TYR A 35 -7.53 8.54 -8.23
N GLN A 36 -6.41 7.92 -8.59
CA GLN A 36 -5.28 8.56 -9.22
C GLN A 36 -5.20 8.16 -10.70
N ALA A 37 -5.87 8.93 -11.56
CA ALA A 37 -5.95 8.67 -13.00
C ALA A 37 -4.56 8.63 -13.70
N GLY A 38 -3.60 9.41 -13.20
CA GLY A 38 -2.25 9.51 -13.77
C GLY A 38 -1.26 8.43 -13.28
N LEU A 39 -1.69 7.56 -12.36
CA LEU A 39 -0.83 6.54 -11.75
C LEU A 39 -1.28 5.14 -12.20
N LEU A 40 -0.35 4.33 -12.70
CA LEU A 40 -0.57 2.90 -12.99
C LEU A 40 -1.83 2.62 -13.84
N ASN A 41 -2.03 3.41 -14.89
CA ASN A 41 -3.22 3.37 -15.77
C ASN A 41 -4.56 3.68 -15.06
N GLY A 42 -4.51 4.40 -13.95
CA GLY A 42 -5.67 4.85 -13.20
C GLY A 42 -6.08 3.84 -12.13
N VAL A 43 -5.60 4.05 -10.90
CA VAL A 43 -5.86 3.17 -9.76
C VAL A 43 -6.44 3.91 -8.57
N ALA A 44 -7.19 3.19 -7.73
CA ALA A 44 -7.44 3.67 -6.37
C ALA A 44 -6.13 3.58 -5.56
N VAL A 45 -5.86 4.60 -4.76
CA VAL A 45 -4.74 4.66 -3.81
C VAL A 45 -5.32 4.86 -2.42
N LEU A 46 -4.81 4.13 -1.43
CA LEU A 46 -5.14 4.35 -0.02
C LEU A 46 -3.94 5.00 0.67
N SER A 47 -4.17 6.06 1.44
CA SER A 47 -3.11 6.77 2.15
C SER A 47 -3.51 7.14 3.58
N GLY A 48 -2.55 7.10 4.49
CA GLY A 48 -2.72 7.49 5.90
C GLY A 48 -1.49 7.10 6.72
N ASP A 49 -1.18 7.87 7.77
CA ASP A 49 -0.04 7.61 8.68
C ASP A 49 1.31 7.35 7.96
N GLY A 50 1.60 8.13 6.92
CA GLY A 50 2.83 7.98 6.13
C GLY A 50 2.90 6.71 5.27
N TRP A 51 1.76 6.06 5.03
CA TRP A 51 1.62 4.95 4.08
C TRP A 51 0.94 5.40 2.80
N THR A 52 1.38 4.81 1.69
CA THR A 52 0.74 4.86 0.39
C THR A 52 0.59 3.43 -0.12
N LEU A 53 -0.65 2.99 -0.33
CA LEU A 53 -0.96 1.63 -0.77
C LEU A 53 -1.59 1.68 -2.16
N VAL A 54 -1.12 0.79 -3.03
CA VAL A 54 -1.64 0.61 -4.40
C VAL A 54 -2.27 -0.78 -4.52
N PRO A 55 -3.11 -1.03 -5.55
CA PRO A 55 -3.66 -2.35 -5.78
C PRO A 55 -2.56 -3.39 -5.98
N TYR A 56 -2.71 -4.56 -5.36
CA TYR A 56 -1.72 -5.64 -5.43
C TYR A 56 -1.37 -6.05 -6.87
N TYR A 57 -2.36 -6.08 -7.77
CA TYR A 57 -2.13 -6.41 -9.17
C TYR A 57 -1.25 -5.40 -9.91
N ALA A 58 -1.07 -4.20 -9.36
CA ALA A 58 -0.35 -3.10 -9.99
C ALA A 58 1.13 -3.03 -9.57
N TRP A 59 1.56 -3.84 -8.59
CA TRP A 59 2.95 -3.93 -8.16
C TRP A 59 3.91 -4.29 -9.31
N CYS A 60 5.17 -3.86 -9.17
CA CYS A 60 6.29 -4.17 -10.07
C CYS A 60 6.20 -3.55 -11.48
N HIS A 61 5.16 -2.76 -11.78
CA HIS A 61 5.10 -1.96 -13.01
C HIS A 61 6.04 -0.74 -13.01
N ARG A 62 6.69 -0.45 -11.87
CA ARG A 62 7.62 0.69 -11.68
C ARG A 62 9.04 0.22 -11.34
N GLY A 63 9.37 -1.02 -11.69
CA GLY A 63 10.65 -1.66 -11.39
C GLY A 63 10.60 -2.54 -10.16
N VAL A 64 11.58 -3.43 -10.06
CA VAL A 64 11.70 -4.37 -8.94
C VAL A 64 12.04 -3.60 -7.68
N ASN A 65 11.18 -3.72 -6.67
CA ASN A 65 11.35 -3.10 -5.37
C ASN A 65 10.63 -3.93 -4.29
N GLU A 66 10.92 -3.66 -3.02
CA GLU A 66 10.30 -4.37 -1.90
C GLU A 66 8.78 -4.14 -1.86
N MET A 67 8.02 -5.17 -1.48
CA MET A 67 6.57 -5.09 -1.35
C MET A 67 6.03 -5.97 -0.22
N ALA A 68 4.96 -5.49 0.41
CA ALA A 68 4.20 -6.23 1.41
C ALA A 68 2.69 -6.07 1.23
N VAL A 69 1.97 -7.20 1.30
CA VAL A 69 0.49 -7.28 1.41
C VAL A 69 0.06 -7.39 2.88
N TRP A 70 0.81 -8.20 3.63
CA TRP A 70 0.62 -8.41 5.05
C TRP A 70 1.57 -7.46 5.79
N LEU A 71 1.03 -6.34 6.27
CA LEU A 71 1.75 -5.37 7.08
C LEU A 71 1.67 -5.78 8.56
N ASN A 72 2.78 -5.59 9.28
CA ASN A 72 2.82 -5.79 10.72
C ASN A 72 1.91 -4.77 11.41
N ASN A 73 1.04 -5.21 12.31
CA ASN A 73 0.14 -4.35 13.07
C ASN A 73 0.71 -3.93 14.45
N GLY A 74 1.93 -4.37 14.78
CA GLY A 74 2.59 -4.10 16.06
C GLY A 74 2.02 -4.89 17.22
N GLU A 75 1.04 -5.76 16.97
CA GLU A 75 0.42 -6.64 17.96
C GLU A 75 1.02 -8.04 17.79
N GLY A 76 1.64 -8.53 18.86
CA GLY A 76 2.17 -9.89 18.97
C GLY A 76 1.50 -10.62 20.12
#